data_AF-A0A9E4YPV6-F1
#
_entry.id   AF-A0A9E4YPV6-F1
#
_cell.length_a   1.000
_cell.length_b   1.000
_cell.length_c   1.000
_cell.angle_alpha   90.00
_cell.angle_beta   90.00
_cell.angle_gamma   90.00
#
_symmetry.space_group_name_H-M   'P 1'
#
loop_
_entity.id
_entity.type
_entity.pdbx_description
1 polymer ?
#
loop_
_entity_poly.entity_id
_entity_poly.type
_entity_poly.pdbx_seq_one_letter_code
_entity_poly.pdbx_strand_id
1 'polypeptide(L)'
;MAVQQGTLVAPKLKTAGRRLHLMPLLSVAAVLVIVLGLVRVVQTSQATTASFAMLTLQQEKLELETSVKQLEAEVARLSSLERIEREATRLGLELPVRVSYISVNVPRPRSAADLLPARFAPVNEEAALAGVDGSPADAGWWQHLLDFLPFY
;
A
#
# COMPACT_ATOMS: atom_id res chain seq x y z
N MET A 1 81.51 49.16 -21.92
CA MET A 1 80.72 49.80 -20.84
C MET A 1 79.62 50.59 -21.53
N ALA A 2 78.33 50.54 -21.21
CA ALA A 2 77.47 49.76 -20.32
C ALA A 2 76.04 50.08 -20.84
N VAL A 3 75.13 49.10 -20.93
CA VAL A 3 73.87 49.05 -20.15
C VAL A 3 72.88 50.17 -20.55
N GLN A 4 71.65 49.94 -21.03
CA GLN A 4 70.62 49.04 -20.51
C GLN A 4 69.48 48.97 -21.55
N GLN A 5 68.99 47.75 -21.80
CA GLN A 5 67.71 47.51 -22.46
C GLN A 5 66.60 47.60 -21.41
N GLY A 6 65.48 48.23 -21.74
CA GLY A 6 64.27 48.10 -20.92
C GLY A 6 63.28 49.23 -21.09
N THR A 7 62.33 49.08 -22.01
CA THR A 7 60.96 49.58 -21.79
C THR A 7 59.98 48.58 -22.38
N LEU A 8 59.42 47.75 -21.50
CA LEU A 8 58.23 46.97 -21.73
C LEU A 8 57.03 47.92 -21.68
N VAL A 9 56.26 48.04 -22.77
CA VAL A 9 54.90 48.58 -22.69
C VAL A 9 53.96 47.63 -23.41
N ALA A 10 53.30 46.80 -22.60
CA ALA A 10 52.27 45.87 -22.99
C ALA A 10 51.04 46.59 -23.56
N PRO A 11 50.47 46.17 -24.71
CA PRO A 11 49.18 46.66 -25.13
C PRO A 11 48.04 45.82 -24.54
N LYS A 12 47.14 46.55 -23.88
CA LYS A 12 45.69 46.32 -23.72
C LYS A 12 45.24 45.13 -22.86
N LEU A 13 44.92 45.46 -21.61
CA LEU A 13 43.90 44.77 -20.82
C LEU A 13 42.58 44.72 -21.59
N LYS A 14 42.24 43.54 -22.10
CA LYS A 14 40.92 43.25 -22.66
C LYS A 14 39.99 42.85 -21.52
N THR A 15 39.50 43.82 -20.75
CA THR A 15 38.41 43.60 -19.78
C THR A 15 37.09 43.53 -20.55
N ALA A 16 36.90 42.44 -21.29
CA ALA A 16 35.67 42.19 -22.03
C ALA A 16 34.62 41.53 -21.12
N GLY A 17 33.80 42.36 -20.48
CA GLY A 17 32.34 42.19 -20.49
C GLY A 17 31.73 40.84 -20.10
N ARG A 18 32.20 40.16 -19.04
CA ARG A 18 31.44 39.07 -18.39
C ARG A 18 30.29 39.62 -17.53
N ARG A 19 29.48 40.53 -18.10
CA ARG A 19 28.25 41.07 -17.48
C ARG A 19 26.99 40.73 -18.27
N LEU A 20 27.12 40.23 -19.50
CA LEU A 20 25.98 40.00 -20.38
C LEU A 20 25.35 38.60 -20.27
N HIS A 21 26.07 37.59 -19.73
CA HIS A 21 25.50 36.26 -19.45
C HIS A 21 25.05 36.08 -18.00
N LEU A 22 25.41 36.98 -17.09
CA LEU A 22 24.94 36.93 -15.69
C LEU A 22 23.46 37.28 -15.59
N MET A 23 22.97 38.26 -16.36
CA MET A 23 21.55 38.61 -16.34
C MET A 23 20.62 37.48 -16.82
N PRO A 24 20.85 36.82 -17.98
CA PRO A 24 20.00 35.69 -18.36
C PRO A 24 20.16 34.51 -17.40
N LEU A 25 21.37 34.22 -16.91
CA LEU A 25 21.59 33.15 -15.93
C LEU A 25 20.82 33.40 -14.61
N LEU A 26 20.80 34.65 -14.14
CA LEU A 26 20.11 35.04 -12.92
C LEU A 26 18.58 35.01 -13.12
N SER A 27 18.10 35.34 -14.32
CA SER A 27 16.67 35.17 -14.66
C SER A 27 16.25 33.70 -14.70
N VAL A 28 17.07 32.81 -15.27
CA VAL A 28 16.81 31.37 -15.29
C VAL A 28 16.83 30.79 -13.88
N ALA A 29 17.80 31.20 -13.06
CA ALA A 29 17.87 30.79 -11.65
C ALA A 29 16.65 31.28 -10.85
N ALA A 30 16.20 32.52 -11.08
CA ALA A 30 15.00 33.06 -10.44
C ALA A 30 13.74 32.29 -10.83
N VAL A 31 13.57 31.99 -12.12
CA VAL A 31 12.46 31.16 -12.61
C VAL A 31 12.52 29.77 -11.99
N LEU A 32 13.70 29.15 -11.93
CA LEU A 32 13.87 27.83 -11.32
C LEU A 32 13.47 27.82 -9.84
N VAL A 33 13.86 28.85 -9.07
CA VAL A 33 13.48 29.00 -7.66
C VAL A 33 11.97 29.18 -7.50
N ILE A 34 11.33 29.94 -8.39
CA ILE A 34 9.87 30.11 -8.40
C ILE A 34 9.18 28.77 -8.69
N VAL A 35 9.64 28.02 -9.70
CA VAL A 35 9.09 26.69 -10.03
C VAL A 35 9.29 25.70 -8.88
N LEU A 36 10.48 25.65 -8.27
CA LEU A 36 10.76 24.83 -7.08
C LEU A 36 9.87 25.22 -5.91
N GLY A 37 9.60 26.52 -5.72
CA GLY A 37 8.66 27.03 -4.73
C GLY A 37 7.22 26.58 -5.00
N LEU A 38 6.75 26.68 -6.25
CA LEU A 38 5.42 26.21 -6.65
C LEU A 38 5.27 24.69 -6.47
N VAL A 39 6.29 23.90 -6.81
CA VAL A 39 6.29 22.44 -6.59
C VAL A 39 6.17 22.11 -5.10
N ARG A 40 6.88 22.84 -4.24
CA ARG A 40 6.76 22.69 -2.78
C ARG A 40 5.36 23.01 -2.29
N VAL A 41 4.73 24.06 -2.80
CA VAL A 41 3.35 24.45 -2.43
C VAL A 41 2.33 23.38 -2.84
N VAL A 42 2.51 22.75 -4.01
CA VAL A 42 1.67 21.63 -4.43
C VAL A 42 1.90 20.39 -3.56
N GLN A 43 3.15 20.12 -3.16
CA GLN A 43 3.46 19.01 -2.24
C GLN A 43 2.87 19.20 -0.84
N THR A 44 2.85 20.42 -0.29
CA THR A 44 2.20 20.69 1.01
C THR A 44 0.70 20.48 0.97
N SER A 45 0.05 20.63 -0.18
CA SER A 45 -1.39 20.38 -0.32
C SER A 45 -1.75 18.89 -0.31
N GLN A 46 -0.85 18.02 -0.81
CA GLN A 46 -1.07 16.57 -0.80
C GLN A 46 -0.75 15.90 0.54
N ALA A 47 0.20 16.45 1.32
CA ALA A 47 0.54 15.89 2.62
C ALA A 47 -0.60 16.01 3.66
N THR A 48 -1.39 17.09 3.59
CA THR A 48 -2.53 17.30 4.50
C THR A 48 -3.73 16.42 4.12
N THR A 49 -4.00 16.25 2.82
CA THR A 49 -5.14 15.43 2.35
C THR A 49 -4.88 13.92 2.55
N ALA A 50 -3.64 13.47 2.34
CA ALA A 50 -3.25 12.07 2.60
C ALA A 50 -3.36 11.70 4.09
N SER A 51 -3.09 12.66 4.99
CA SER A 51 -3.16 12.43 6.44
C SER A 51 -4.60 12.21 6.93
N PHE A 52 -5.58 12.93 6.39
CA PHE A 52 -6.99 12.72 6.74
C PHE A 52 -7.50 11.36 6.24
N ALA A 53 -7.18 10.98 4.99
CA ALA A 53 -7.55 9.68 4.45
C ALA A 53 -6.93 8.52 5.25
N MET A 54 -5.66 8.66 5.67
CA MET A 54 -5.02 7.69 6.56
C MET A 54 -5.69 7.61 7.93
N LEU A 55 -6.10 8.75 8.50
CA LEU A 55 -6.75 8.77 9.81
C LEU A 55 -8.11 8.06 9.76
N THR A 56 -8.90 8.30 8.71
CA THR A 56 -10.18 7.62 8.50
C THR A 56 -9.99 6.12 8.32
N LEU A 57 -9.05 5.69 7.48
CA LEU A 57 -8.74 4.27 7.28
C LEU A 57 -8.24 3.58 8.56
N GLN A 58 -7.46 4.28 9.38
CA GLN A 58 -7.01 3.77 10.68
C GLN A 58 -8.17 3.62 11.67
N GLN A 59 -9.11 4.57 11.68
CA GLN A 59 -10.31 4.49 12.52
C GLN A 59 -11.20 3.32 12.10
N GLU A 60 -11.48 3.18 10.80
CA GLU A 60 -12.27 2.06 10.26
C GLU A 60 -11.62 0.70 10.58
N LYS A 61 -10.30 0.59 10.44
CA LYS A 61 -9.57 -0.61 10.82
C LYS A 61 -9.75 -0.97 12.30
N LEU A 62 -9.64 0.03 13.18
CA LEU A 62 -9.72 -0.17 14.63
C LEU A 62 -11.15 -0.55 15.06
N GLU A 63 -12.16 0.02 14.43
CA GLU A 63 -13.57 -0.37 14.60
C GLU A 63 -13.81 -1.81 14.15
N LEU A 64 -13.26 -2.20 13.01
CA LEU A 64 -13.39 -3.56 12.48
C LEU A 64 -12.69 -4.60 13.37
N GLU A 65 -11.48 -4.30 13.84
CA GLU A 65 -10.74 -5.16 14.78
C GLU A 65 -11.51 -5.34 16.10
N THR A 66 -12.17 -4.29 16.58
CA THR A 66 -12.99 -4.35 17.80
C THR A 66 -14.21 -5.25 17.58
N SER A 67 -14.87 -5.12 16.42
CA SER A 67 -16.02 -5.94 16.04
C SER A 67 -15.66 -7.42 15.93
N VAL A 68 -14.49 -7.74 15.34
CA VAL A 68 -13.98 -9.11 15.25
C VAL A 68 -13.75 -9.69 16.63
N LYS A 69 -13.06 -8.98 17.53
CA LYS A 69 -12.81 -9.46 18.90
C LYS A 69 -14.10 -9.70 19.68
N GLN A 70 -15.10 -8.85 19.49
CA GLN A 70 -16.41 -9.05 20.12
C GLN A 70 -17.11 -10.30 19.58
N LEU A 71 -17.07 -10.52 18.27
CA LEU A 71 -17.60 -11.74 17.65
C LEU A 71 -16.86 -12.98 18.11
N GLU A 72 -15.53 -12.95 18.20
CA GLU A 72 -14.70 -14.05 18.71
C GLU A 72 -15.06 -14.38 20.16
N ALA A 73 -15.23 -13.37 21.00
CA ALA A 73 -15.67 -13.56 22.38
C ALA A 73 -17.07 -14.17 22.46
N GLU A 74 -17.99 -13.76 21.58
CA GLU A 74 -19.33 -14.34 21.52
C GLU A 74 -19.32 -15.77 20.98
N VAL A 75 -18.51 -16.08 19.97
CA VAL A 75 -18.29 -17.44 19.48
C VAL A 75 -17.72 -18.31 20.60
N ALA A 76 -16.69 -17.84 21.31
CA ALA A 76 -16.12 -18.56 22.45
C ALA A 76 -17.15 -18.79 23.57
N ARG A 77 -18.04 -17.81 23.80
CA ARG A 77 -19.17 -17.95 24.73
C ARG A 77 -20.19 -18.98 24.25
N LEU A 78 -20.53 -18.98 22.97
CA LEU A 78 -21.54 -19.88 22.39
C LEU A 78 -21.03 -21.31 22.19
N SER A 79 -19.75 -21.45 21.88
CA SER A 79 -19.02 -22.71 21.76
C SER A 79 -18.51 -23.22 23.11
N SER A 80 -18.73 -22.47 24.20
CA SER A 80 -18.25 -22.90 25.50
C SER A 80 -18.94 -24.21 25.86
N LEU A 81 -18.12 -25.25 26.02
CA LEU A 81 -18.50 -26.57 26.47
C LEU A 81 -19.35 -26.49 27.75
N GLU A 82 -19.06 -25.49 28.59
CA GLU A 82 -19.78 -25.18 29.83
C GLU A 82 -21.28 -24.90 29.60
N ARG A 83 -21.66 -24.24 28.49
CA ARG A 83 -23.08 -24.04 28.15
C ARG A 83 -23.75 -25.36 27.83
N ILE A 84 -23.09 -26.20 27.04
CA ILE A 84 -23.59 -27.52 26.64
C ILE A 84 -23.73 -28.40 27.89
N GLU A 85 -22.75 -28.37 28.79
CA GLU A 85 -22.73 -29.14 30.03
C GLU A 85 -23.80 -28.66 31.02
N ARG A 86 -24.00 -27.34 31.16
CA ARG A 86 -25.11 -26.78 31.94
C ARG A 86 -26.48 -27.18 31.39
N GLU A 87 -26.66 -27.09 30.08
CA GLU A 87 -27.90 -27.49 29.41
C GLU A 87 -28.15 -29.00 29.53
N ALA A 88 -27.11 -29.82 29.33
CA ALA A 88 -27.16 -31.26 29.51
C ALA A 88 -27.55 -31.64 30.95
N THR A 89 -26.93 -30.99 31.94
CA THR A 89 -27.26 -31.18 33.36
C THR A 89 -28.70 -30.76 33.67
N ARG A 90 -29.16 -29.62 33.12
CA ARG A 90 -30.55 -29.15 33.27
C ARG A 90 -31.55 -30.15 32.69
N LEU A 91 -31.19 -30.80 31.59
CA LEU A 91 -32.02 -31.82 30.94
C LEU A 91 -31.88 -33.21 31.56
N GLY A 92 -31.04 -33.36 32.61
CA GLY A 92 -30.79 -34.65 33.26
C GLY A 92 -30.04 -35.64 32.36
N LEU A 93 -29.31 -35.16 31.35
CA LEU A 93 -28.48 -36.00 30.50
C LEU A 93 -27.20 -36.39 31.26
N GLU A 94 -26.92 -37.69 31.30
CA GLU A 94 -25.71 -38.25 31.90
C GLU A 94 -24.73 -38.74 30.82
N LEU A 95 -23.45 -38.85 31.18
CA LEU A 95 -22.47 -39.41 30.26
C LEU A 95 -22.79 -40.89 29.96
N PRO A 96 -22.77 -41.31 28.69
CA PRO A 96 -23.06 -42.69 28.33
C PRO A 96 -21.95 -43.63 28.83
N VAL A 97 -22.33 -44.68 29.56
CA VAL A 97 -21.40 -45.71 30.07
C VAL A 97 -20.92 -46.65 28.95
N ARG A 98 -21.72 -46.82 27.89
CA ARG A 98 -21.36 -47.64 26.71
C ARG A 98 -21.79 -46.93 25.44
N VAL A 99 -20.89 -46.89 24.47
CA VAL A 99 -21.16 -46.36 23.12
C VAL A 99 -21.14 -47.53 22.14
N SER A 100 -22.20 -47.68 21.35
CA SER A 100 -22.27 -48.67 20.27
C SER A 100 -22.24 -47.95 18.93
N TYR A 101 -21.33 -48.37 18.05
CA TYR A 101 -21.16 -47.81 16.72
C TYR A 101 -21.83 -48.72 15.69
N ILE A 102 -22.70 -48.15 14.86
CA ILE A 102 -23.34 -48.84 13.75
C ILE A 102 -22.71 -48.33 12.46
N SER A 103 -22.07 -49.23 11.71
CA SER A 103 -21.49 -48.91 10.41
C SER A 103 -22.59 -48.91 9.35
N VAL A 104 -22.84 -47.75 8.75
CA VAL A 104 -23.77 -47.62 7.62
C VAL A 104 -22.96 -47.62 6.32
N ASN A 105 -23.26 -48.56 5.42
CA ASN A 105 -22.59 -48.67 4.14
C ASN A 105 -23.21 -47.69 3.12
N VAL A 106 -22.86 -46.41 3.24
CA VAL A 106 -23.17 -45.38 2.25
C VAL A 106 -21.90 -44.87 1.59
N PRO A 107 -21.93 -44.54 0.30
CA PRO A 107 -20.77 -44.00 -0.40
C PRO A 107 -20.30 -42.70 0.28
N ARG A 108 -19.01 -42.65 0.63
CA ARG A 108 -18.42 -41.47 1.28
C ARG A 108 -18.46 -40.27 0.31
N PRO A 109 -18.80 -39.06 0.79
CA PRO A 109 -18.68 -37.83 0.01
C PRO A 109 -17.26 -37.70 -0.56
N ARG A 110 -17.14 -37.25 -1.81
CA ARG A 110 -15.84 -37.21 -2.50
C ARG A 110 -15.01 -36.00 -2.05
N SER A 111 -15.68 -34.94 -1.60
CA SER A 111 -15.03 -33.73 -1.11
C SER A 111 -15.82 -33.06 0.02
N ALA A 112 -15.13 -32.21 0.79
CA ALA A 112 -15.79 -31.35 1.79
C ALA A 112 -16.78 -30.36 1.14
N ALA A 113 -16.59 -30.03 -0.13
CA ALA A 113 -17.51 -29.19 -0.90
C ALA A 113 -18.87 -29.85 -1.15
N ASP A 114 -18.94 -31.20 -1.17
CA ASP A 114 -20.21 -31.94 -1.28
C ASP A 114 -21.03 -31.85 0.03
N LEU A 115 -20.37 -31.59 1.15
CA LEU A 115 -20.97 -31.56 2.49
C LEU A 115 -21.33 -30.13 2.95
N LEU A 116 -20.72 -29.12 2.35
CA LEU A 116 -20.78 -27.74 2.82
C LEU A 116 -21.50 -26.86 1.81
N PRO A 117 -22.42 -25.98 2.26
CA PRO A 117 -22.95 -24.92 1.41
C PRO A 117 -21.81 -24.10 0.79
N ALA A 118 -21.97 -23.66 -0.47
CA ALA A 118 -20.92 -23.03 -1.26
C ALA A 118 -20.13 -21.91 -0.54
N ARG A 119 -20.77 -21.16 0.37
CA ARG A 119 -20.15 -20.10 1.17
C ARG A 119 -19.10 -20.58 2.20
N PHE A 120 -19.11 -21.86 2.53
CA PHE A 120 -18.18 -22.50 3.47
C PHE A 120 -17.30 -23.54 2.78
N ALA A 121 -17.43 -23.71 1.46
CA ALA A 121 -16.49 -24.52 0.71
C ALA A 121 -15.13 -23.79 0.73
N PRO A 122 -14.00 -24.51 0.96
CA PRO A 122 -12.69 -23.89 0.87
C PRO A 122 -12.52 -23.29 -0.52
N VAL A 123 -12.23 -22.00 -0.59
CA VAL A 123 -11.92 -21.32 -1.85
C VAL A 123 -10.63 -21.94 -2.36
N ASN A 124 -10.71 -22.62 -3.51
CA ASN A 124 -9.51 -23.11 -4.19
C ASN A 124 -8.72 -21.87 -4.64
N GLU A 125 -7.62 -21.57 -3.96
CA GLU A 125 -6.76 -20.40 -4.23
C GLU A 125 -6.28 -20.37 -5.69
N GLU A 126 -6.13 -21.52 -6.34
CA GLU A 126 -5.81 -21.65 -7.77
C GLU A 126 -6.88 -21.05 -8.70
N ALA A 127 -8.16 -21.12 -8.33
CA ALA A 127 -9.25 -20.49 -9.10
C ALA A 127 -9.35 -18.98 -8.83
N ALA A 128 -8.95 -18.54 -7.63
CA ALA A 128 -8.90 -17.12 -7.27
C ALA A 128 -7.75 -16.39 -7.98
N LEU A 129 -6.59 -17.06 -8.14
CA LEU A 129 -5.44 -16.53 -8.88
C LEU A 129 -5.68 -16.51 -10.40
N ALA A 130 -6.51 -17.40 -10.93
CA ALA A 130 -6.91 -17.42 -12.34
C ALA A 130 -7.91 -16.32 -12.75
N GLY A 131 -8.43 -15.54 -11.78
CA GLY A 131 -9.29 -14.38 -12.03
C GLY A 131 -8.56 -13.03 -11.92
N VAL A 132 -7.27 -13.04 -11.57
CA VAL A 132 -6.40 -11.85 -11.50
C VAL A 132 -5.61 -11.72 -12.80
N ASP A 133 -6.31 -11.84 -13.92
CA ASP A 133 -5.74 -11.47 -15.22
C ASP A 133 -5.86 -9.94 -15.33
N GLY A 134 -4.72 -9.28 -15.16
CA GLY A 134 -4.58 -7.82 -15.09
C GLY A 134 -5.34 -7.08 -16.20
N SER A 135 -6.26 -6.23 -15.77
CA SER A 135 -6.92 -5.27 -16.65
C SER A 135 -5.89 -4.33 -17.28
N PRO A 136 -5.84 -4.18 -18.61
CA PRO A 136 -4.94 -3.23 -19.28
C PRO A 136 -5.29 -1.74 -19.01
N ALA A 137 -6.30 -1.47 -18.19
CA ALA A 137 -6.66 -0.12 -17.75
C ALA A 137 -5.70 0.46 -16.69
N ASP A 138 -4.80 -0.36 -16.14
CA ASP A 138 -3.84 0.03 -15.11
C ASP A 138 -2.47 0.40 -15.69
N ALA A 139 -2.41 0.71 -16.99
CA ALA A 139 -1.29 1.43 -17.59
C ALA A 139 -1.24 2.84 -16.97
N GLY A 140 -0.68 2.88 -15.76
CA GLY A 140 -0.65 4.07 -14.93
C GLY A 140 -0.05 5.22 -15.72
N TRP A 141 -0.68 6.38 -15.59
CA TRP A 141 -0.24 7.68 -16.14
C TRP A 141 1.28 7.96 -16.06
N TRP A 142 1.98 7.30 -15.13
CA TRP A 142 3.44 7.27 -15.03
C TRP A 142 4.17 6.72 -16.27
N GLN A 143 3.60 5.75 -17.00
CA GLN A 143 4.18 5.27 -18.25
C GLN A 143 4.20 6.38 -19.31
N HIS A 144 3.14 7.20 -19.39
CA HIS A 144 3.10 8.35 -20.30
C HIS A 144 4.11 9.44 -19.91
N LEU A 145 4.47 9.53 -18.62
CA LEU A 145 5.50 10.46 -18.16
C LEU A 145 6.91 9.97 -18.53
N LEU A 146 7.13 8.66 -18.55
CA LEU A 146 8.42 8.06 -18.89
C LEU A 146 8.73 8.18 -20.39
N ASP A 147 7.71 8.07 -21.25
CA ASP A 147 7.85 8.26 -22.70
C ASP A 147 8.31 9.69 -23.08
N PHE A 148 8.13 10.67 -22.19
CA PHE A 148 8.50 12.05 -22.47
C PHE A 148 9.96 12.38 -22.12
N LEU A 149 10.70 11.46 -21.48
CA LEU A 149 12.09 11.65 -21.06
C LEU A 149 13.07 11.07 -22.10
N PRO A 150 14.01 11.86 -22.66
CA PRO A 150 14.90 11.43 -23.75
C PRO A 150 16.06 10.52 -23.32
N PHE A 151 15.88 9.73 -22.26
CA PHE A 151 16.91 8.82 -21.73
C PHE A 151 16.42 7.38 -21.54
N TYR A 152 15.33 6.98 -22.19
CA TYR A 152 14.91 5.59 -22.36
C TYR A 152 14.54 5.32 -23.83
#